data_AF-A0A0M2GGD6-F1
#
_entry.id   AF-A0A0M2GGD6-F1
#
_cell.length_a   1.000
_cell.length_b   1.000
_cell.length_c   1.000
_cell.angle_alpha   90.00
_cell.angle_beta   90.00
_cell.angle_gamma   90.00
#
_symmetry.space_group_name_H-M   'P 1'
#
loop_
_entity.id
_entity.type
_entity.pdbx_description
1 polymer ?
#
loop_
_entity_poly.entity_id
_entity_poly.type
_entity_poly.pdbx_seq_one_letter_code
_entity_poly.pdbx_strand_id
1 'polypeptide(L)' 'MTPAQLAIAWVLAQGEDLVPIPGTKRRTYLEQNAAAVDIDLTKDDLARIDAELPEAAGERYDEAGMRAVNR' A
#
# COMPACT_ATOMS: atom_id res chain seq x y z
N MET A 1 -8.52 0.13 12.45
CA MET A 1 -7.63 0.33 11.31
C MET A 1 -6.36 -0.49 11.51
N THR A 2 -6.01 -1.35 10.57
CA THR A 2 -4.74 -2.10 10.56
C THR A 2 -3.68 -1.35 9.74
N PRO A 3 -2.39 -1.66 9.89
CA PRO A 3 -1.35 -1.06 9.05
C PRO A 3 -1.58 -1.29 7.54
N ALA A 4 -2.09 -2.47 7.17
CA ALA A 4 -2.44 -2.78 5.78
C ALA A 4 -3.57 -1.88 5.26
N GLN A 5 -4.59 -1.63 6.09
CA GLN A 5 -5.68 -0.71 5.74
C GLN A 5 -5.17 0.72 5.55
N LEU A 6 -4.31 1.21 6.45
CA LEU A 6 -3.70 2.53 6.32
C LEU A 6 -2.89 2.65 5.02
N ALA A 7 -2.08 1.65 4.70
CA ALA A 7 -1.30 1.64 3.46
C ALA A 7 -2.18 1.64 2.20
N ILE A 8 -3.25 0.84 2.17
CA ILE A 8 -4.18 0.80 1.03
C ILE A 8 -4.93 2.13 0.89
N ALA A 9 -5.43 2.70 1.99
CA ALA A 9 -6.10 4.00 1.99
C ALA A 9 -5.16 5.13 1.52
N TRP A 10 -3.88 5.08 1.92
CA TRP A 10 -2.89 6.03 1.45
C TRP A 10 -2.66 5.94 -0.06
N VAL A 11 -2.57 4.74 -0.63
CA VAL A 11 -2.44 4.56 -2.09
C VAL A 11 -3.66 5.11 -2.83
N LEU A 12 -4.87 4.84 -2.33
CA LEU A 12 -6.12 5.36 -2.90
C LEU A 12 -6.18 6.90 -2.85
N ALA A 13 -5.60 7.52 -1.82
CA ALA A 13 -5.56 8.97 -1.66
C ALA A 13 -4.57 9.69 -2.62
N GLN A 14 -3.66 8.96 -3.27
CA GLN A 14 -2.66 9.56 -4.18
C GLN A 14 -3.24 9.96 -5.55
N GLY A 15 -4.39 9.41 -5.96
CA GLY A 15 -5.00 9.70 -7.25
C GLY A 15 -6.21 8.82 -7.57
N GLU A 16 -7.17 9.38 -8.30
CA GLU A 16 -8.40 8.67 -8.71
C GLU A 16 -8.14 7.55 -9.75
N ASP A 17 -6.97 7.58 -10.39
CA ASP A 17 -6.51 6.60 -11.37
C ASP A 17 -5.69 5.46 -10.75
N LEU A 18 -5.51 5.45 -9.43
CA LEU A 18 -4.77 4.41 -8.71
C LEU A 18 -5.70 3.37 -8.11
N VAL A 19 -5.61 2.14 -8.63
CA VAL A 19 -6.38 0.99 -8.16
C VAL A 19 -5.43 -0.04 -7.53
N PRO A 20 -5.29 -0.10 -6.19
CA PRO A 20 -4.43 -1.09 -5.54
C PRO A 20 -5.00 -2.50 -5.70
N ILE A 21 -4.12 -3.48 -5.92
CA ILE A 21 -4.50 -4.89 -6.13
C ILE A 21 -3.86 -5.77 -5.03
N PRO A 22 -4.28 -5.62 -3.75
CA PRO A 22 -3.64 -6.32 -2.64
C PRO A 22 -3.95 -7.82 -2.68
N GLY A 23 -2.91 -8.64 -2.89
CA GLY A 23 -3.03 -10.09 -2.89
C GLY A 23 -3.04 -10.69 -1.48
N THR A 24 -3.93 -11.65 -1.22
CA THR A 24 -3.94 -12.42 0.03
C THR A 24 -4.52 -13.81 -0.19
N LYS A 25 -4.12 -14.78 0.66
CA LYS A 25 -4.68 -16.14 0.69
C LYS A 25 -5.73 -16.34 1.79
N ARG A 26 -5.96 -15.35 2.65
CA ARG A 26 -6.83 -15.45 3.84
C ARG A 26 -8.03 -14.53 3.73
N ARG A 27 -9.24 -15.06 3.94
CA ARG A 27 -10.51 -14.31 3.88
C ARG A 27 -10.53 -13.12 4.84
N THR A 28 -10.06 -13.30 6.06
CA THR A 28 -9.98 -12.21 7.05
C THR A 28 -9.15 -11.02 6.56
N TYR A 29 -8.05 -11.26 5.82
CA TYR A 29 -7.25 -10.17 5.26
C TYR A 29 -7.90 -9.56 4.02
N LEU A 30 -8.65 -10.35 3.24
CA LEU A 30 -9.44 -9.82 2.13
C LEU A 30 -10.47 -8.83 2.67
N GLU A 31 -11.22 -9.20 3.71
CA GLU A 31 -12.22 -8.35 4.35
C GLU A 31 -11.59 -7.10 4.96
N GLN A 32 -10.46 -7.22 5.65
CA GLN A 32 -9.73 -6.06 6.18
C GLN A 32 -9.24 -5.14 5.07
N ASN A 33 -8.61 -5.66 4.02
CA ASN A 33 -8.13 -4.88 2.89
C ASN A 33 -9.27 -4.18 2.15
N ALA A 34 -10.41 -4.86 1.98
CA ALA A 34 -11.60 -4.30 1.37
C ALA A 34 -12.19 -3.16 2.21
N ALA A 35 -12.18 -3.25 3.54
CA ALA A 35 -12.65 -2.16 4.41
C ALA A 35 -11.74 -0.91 4.42
N ALA A 36 -10.64 -0.89 3.66
CA ALA A 36 -9.77 0.28 3.54
C ALA A 36 -10.34 1.39 2.66
N VAL A 37 -11.28 1.08 1.76
CA VAL A 37 -11.93 2.09 0.88
C VAL A 37 -12.78 3.08 1.68
N ASP A 38 -13.29 2.68 2.85
CA ASP A 38 -14.10 3.54 3.71
C ASP A 38 -13.25 4.47 4.61
N ILE A 39 -11.92 4.49 4.42
CA ILE A 39 -11.00 5.29 5.21
C ILE A 39 -10.60 6.55 4.43
N ASP A 40 -11.10 7.69 4.89
CA ASP A 40 -10.67 8.99 4.39
C ASP A 40 -9.44 9.49 5.16
N LEU A 41 -8.34 9.74 4.47
CA LEU A 41 -7.17 10.40 5.02
C LEU A 41 -7.24 11.90 4.74
N THR A 42 -7.18 12.71 5.79
CA THR A 42 -7.16 14.17 5.66
C THR A 42 -5.80 14.64 5.13
N LYS A 43 -5.74 15.91 4.71
CA LYS A 43 -4.47 16.54 4.32
C LYS A 43 -3.42 16.51 5.44
N ASP A 44 -3.85 16.65 6.69
CA ASP A 44 -2.97 16.62 7.85
C ASP A 44 -2.46 15.19 8.10
N ASP A 45 -3.29 14.17 7.88
CA ASP A 45 -2.86 12.77 7.96
C ASP A 45 -1.81 12.45 6.90
N LEU A 46 -2.04 12.87 5.65
CA LEU A 46 -1.10 12.69 4.55
C LEU A 46 0.23 13.41 4.82
N ALA A 47 0.18 14.67 5.24
CA ALA A 47 1.38 15.44 5.59
C ALA A 47 2.18 14.79 6.73
N ARG A 48 1.49 14.20 7.71
CA ARG A 48 2.14 13.48 8.80
C ARG A 48 2.78 12.17 8.33
N ILE A 49 2.12 11.44 7.43
CA ILE A 49 2.68 10.21 6.84
C ILE A 49 3.97 10.54 6.07
N ASP A 50 3.94 11.58 5.25
CA ASP A 50 5.10 12.01 4.45
C ASP A 50 6.27 12.50 5.33
N ALA A 51 5.98 13.12 6.48
CA ALA A 51 7.01 13.59 7.40
C ALA A 51 7.70 12.46 8.19
N GLU A 52 6.99 11.37 8.46
CA GLU A 52 7.46 10.27 9.32
C GLU A 52 8.07 9.11 8.52
N LEU A 53 7.67 8.93 7.26
CA LEU A 53 8.16 7.85 6.42
C LEU A 53 9.37 8.29 5.58
N PRO A 54 10.53 7.62 5.72
CA PRO A 54 11.65 7.87 4.81
C PRO A 54 11.32 7.37 3.41
N GLU A 55 12.02 7.89 2.40
CA GLU A 55 11.97 7.32 1.05
C GLU A 55 12.31 5.83 1.09
N ALA A 56 11.55 5.04 0.32
CA ALA A 56 11.79 3.61 0.21
C ALA A 56 13.18 3.37 -0.37
N ALA A 57 14.02 2.66 0.37
CA ALA A 57 15.38 2.34 -0.05
C ALA A 57 15.49 0.92 -0.61
N GLY A 58 16.29 0.77 -1.66
CA GLY A 58 16.61 -0.52 -2.27
C GLY A 58 15.64 -0.97 -3.36
N GLU A 59 16.03 -2.04 -4.04
CA GLU A 59 15.26 -2.63 -5.14
C GLU A 59 14.16 -3.57 -4.62
N ARG A 60 13.08 -3.74 -5.39
CA ARG A 60 12.01 -4.70 -5.06
C ARG A 60 12.52 -6.15 -5.01
N TYR A 61 13.45 -6.48 -5.89
CA TYR A 61 14.16 -7.77 -5.94
C TYR A 61 15.65 -7.49 -6.05
N ASP A 62 16.48 -8.35 -5.47
CA ASP A 62 17.91 -8.31 -5.73
C ASP A 62 18.23 -8.64 -7.21
N GLU A 63 19.47 -8.45 -7.64
CA GLU A 63 19.86 -8.65 -9.05
C GLU A 63 19.51 -10.06 -9.56
N ALA A 64 19.70 -11.08 -8.71
CA ALA A 64 19.43 -12.47 -9.06
C ALA A 64 17.92 -12.73 -9.18
N GLY A 65 17.12 -12.24 -8.22
CA GLY A 65 15.67 -12.35 -8.21
C GLY A 65 15.03 -11.61 -9.38
N MET A 66 15.55 -10.42 -9.74
CA MET A 66 15.05 -9.66 -10.88
C MET A 66 15.30 -10.39 -12.21
N ARG A 67 16.46 -11.07 -12.38
CA ARG A 67 16.75 -11.91 -13.56
C ARG A 67 15.83 -13.14 -13.71
N ALA A 68 15.11 -13.52 -12.66
CA ALA A 68 14.18 -14.65 -12.68
C ALA A 68 12.73 -14.23 -12.99
N VAL A 69 12.41 -12.93 -12.98
CA VAL A 69 11.08 -12.43 -13.33
C VAL A 69 10.80 -12.71 -14.81
N ASN A 70 9.63 -13.30 -15.11
CA ASN A 70 9.19 -13.66 -16.47
C ASN A 70 10.10 -14.65 -17.23
N ARG A 71 10.95 -15.40 -16.52
CA ARG A 71 11.71 -16.51 -17.10
C ARG A 71 10.81 -17.72 -17.34
#